data_AF-A0A444UPP8-F1
#
_entry.id   AF-A0A444UPP8-F1
#
_cell.length_a   1.000
_cell.length_b   1.000
_cell.length_c   1.000
_cell.angle_alpha   90.00
_cell.angle_beta   90.00
_cell.angle_gamma   90.00
#
_symmetry.space_group_name_H-M   'P 1'
#
loop_
_entity.id
_entity.type
_entity.pdbx_description
1 polymer ?
#
loop_
_entity_poly.entity_id
_entity_poly.type
_entity_poly.pdbx_seq_one_letter_code
_entity_poly.pdbx_strand_id
1 'polypeptide(L)'
;MEWNDIPKINLMKLVHVKGISAAIRSVTQQKTESLLLLSPADQQDVVSMAETSLSPGEMEVEMMRIQRLREVLVRRESELRFMMDDIHLCKDIMNLKQELRKIVAVPEKEKTKKHKQREEELILKIHKLVQKRDFLVDDAEVERLREQEEDKEMADFLHLKLMPLEKMTKVTESGRPQQLDHSDVSRALFTQNVNDKAFKIAQHWT
;
A
#
# COMPACT_ATOMS: atom_id res chain seq x y z
N MET A 1 -18.83 24.99 23.69
CA MET A 1 -18.85 23.88 22.70
C MET A 1 -19.15 22.61 23.48
N GLU A 2 -20.35 22.08 23.27
CA GLU A 2 -20.84 20.86 23.92
C GLU A 2 -20.04 19.63 23.46
N TRP A 3 -20.01 18.59 24.29
CA TRP A 3 -19.36 17.29 24.07
C TRP A 3 -19.96 16.44 22.91
N ASN A 4 -20.78 17.04 22.05
CA ASN A 4 -21.53 16.36 21.00
C ASN A 4 -20.82 16.29 19.63
N ASP A 5 -19.66 16.93 19.48
CA ASP A 5 -18.96 17.06 18.18
C ASP A 5 -17.73 16.13 18.02
N ILE A 6 -17.72 14.98 18.68
CA ILE A 6 -16.78 13.91 18.32
C ILE A 6 -17.30 13.26 17.04
N PRO A 7 -16.54 13.19 15.92
CA PRO A 7 -16.97 12.48 14.73
C PRO A 7 -17.26 11.02 15.11
N LYS A 8 -18.54 10.64 15.09
CA LYS A 8 -18.98 9.27 15.29
C LYS A 8 -18.26 8.42 14.25
N ILE A 9 -17.24 7.67 14.67
CA ILE A 9 -16.61 6.68 13.80
C ILE A 9 -17.73 5.72 13.41
N ASN A 10 -18.14 5.79 12.15
CA ASN A 10 -19.29 5.07 11.64
C ASN A 10 -19.10 3.58 11.95
N LEU A 11 -20.05 2.98 12.67
CA LEU A 11 -20.03 1.55 12.99
C LEU A 11 -19.85 0.72 11.71
N MET A 12 -20.32 1.17 10.55
CA MET A 12 -20.01 0.53 9.27
C MET A 12 -18.49 0.44 9.00
N LYS A 13 -17.69 1.47 9.27
CA LYS A 13 -16.23 1.41 9.03
C LYS A 13 -15.54 0.38 9.94
N LEU A 14 -16.00 0.23 11.19
CA LEU A 14 -15.52 -0.78 12.12
C LEU A 14 -15.99 -2.20 11.73
N VAL A 15 -17.21 -2.32 11.19
CA VAL A 15 -17.75 -3.56 10.61
C VAL A 15 -16.98 -3.97 9.35
N HIS A 16 -16.55 -3.02 8.51
CA HIS A 16 -15.75 -3.31 7.32
C HIS A 16 -14.35 -3.80 7.67
N VAL A 17 -13.67 -3.23 8.67
CA VAL A 17 -12.34 -3.72 9.11
C VAL A 17 -12.43 -5.14 9.70
N LYS A 18 -13.44 -5.40 10.54
CA LYS A 18 -13.70 -6.76 11.05
C LYS A 18 -14.09 -7.73 9.92
N GLY A 19 -14.85 -7.25 8.94
CA GLY A 19 -15.25 -7.99 7.75
C GLY A 19 -14.06 -8.35 6.87
N ILE A 20 -13.09 -7.44 6.68
CA ILE A 20 -11.87 -7.69 5.90
C ILE A 20 -10.99 -8.72 6.60
N SER A 21 -10.76 -8.60 7.91
CA SER A 21 -10.00 -9.63 8.64
C SER A 21 -10.70 -11.00 8.65
N ALA A 22 -12.03 -11.03 8.68
CA ALA A 22 -12.81 -12.26 8.56
C ALA A 22 -12.74 -12.84 7.14
N ALA A 23 -12.78 -11.99 6.11
CA ALA A 23 -12.65 -12.40 4.71
C ALA A 23 -11.26 -12.95 4.41
N ILE A 24 -10.19 -12.33 4.92
CA ILE A 24 -8.82 -12.85 4.77
C ILE A 24 -8.68 -14.23 5.41
N ARG A 25 -9.24 -14.43 6.62
CA ARG A 25 -9.25 -15.74 7.27
C ARG A 25 -10.08 -16.76 6.50
N SER A 26 -11.25 -16.36 5.98
CA SER A 26 -12.11 -17.22 5.17
C SER A 26 -11.47 -17.62 3.84
N VAL A 27 -10.75 -16.71 3.18
CA VAL A 27 -10.04 -16.98 1.92
C VAL A 27 -8.83 -17.87 2.18
N THR A 28 -8.13 -17.67 3.30
CA THR A 28 -7.02 -18.56 3.72
C THR A 28 -7.55 -19.96 4.05
N GLN A 29 -8.69 -20.05 4.75
CA GLN A 29 -9.36 -21.31 5.07
C GLN A 29 -9.83 -22.04 3.80
N GLN A 30 -10.54 -21.35 2.89
CA GLN A 30 -10.98 -21.93 1.61
C GLN A 30 -9.81 -22.40 0.77
N LYS A 31 -8.70 -21.65 0.71
CA LYS A 31 -7.49 -22.07 0.00
C LYS A 31 -6.88 -23.35 0.58
N THR A 32 -7.02 -23.56 1.88
CA THR A 32 -6.53 -24.76 2.58
C THR A 32 -7.47 -25.94 2.36
N GLU A 33 -8.79 -25.73 2.37
CA GLU A 33 -9.81 -26.77 2.16
C GLU A 33 -9.90 -27.20 0.68
N SER A 34 -9.77 -26.28 -0.28
CA SER A 34 -9.70 -26.58 -1.71
C SER A 34 -8.45 -27.38 -2.08
N LEU A 35 -7.35 -27.22 -1.34
CA LEU A 35 -6.13 -28.01 -1.53
C LEU A 35 -6.26 -29.44 -0.97
N LEU A 36 -7.17 -29.64 -0.01
CA LEU A 36 -7.38 -30.92 0.69
C LEU A 36 -8.50 -31.80 0.09
N LEU A 37 -9.33 -31.27 -0.82
CA LEU A 37 -10.53 -31.95 -1.35
C LEU A 37 -10.45 -32.42 -2.82
N LEU A 38 -9.31 -32.28 -3.50
CA LEU A 38 -9.19 -32.76 -4.89
C LEU A 38 -9.10 -34.30 -4.95
N SER A 39 -10.27 -34.94 -5.09
CA SER A 39 -10.40 -36.35 -5.48
C SER A 39 -10.19 -36.49 -7.00
N PRO A 40 -9.45 -37.51 -7.48
CA PRO A 40 -9.14 -37.67 -8.91
C PRO A 40 -10.37 -37.92 -9.82
N ALA A 41 -11.56 -38.18 -9.26
CA ALA A 41 -12.77 -38.48 -10.04
C ALA A 41 -13.53 -37.24 -10.54
N ASP A 42 -13.36 -36.07 -9.93
CA ASP A 42 -14.06 -34.84 -10.36
C ASP A 42 -13.40 -34.16 -11.56
N GLN A 43 -12.26 -34.67 -12.04
CA GLN A 43 -11.56 -34.13 -13.21
C GLN A 43 -12.33 -34.32 -14.52
N GLN A 44 -13.32 -35.22 -14.59
CA GLN A 44 -13.98 -35.57 -15.85
C GLN A 44 -15.13 -34.61 -16.23
N ASP A 45 -15.75 -33.91 -15.27
CA ASP A 45 -16.89 -32.99 -15.53
C ASP A 45 -16.46 -31.52 -15.68
N VAL A 46 -15.23 -31.17 -15.27
CA VAL A 46 -14.65 -29.82 -15.47
C VAL A 46 -14.16 -29.63 -16.91
N VAL A 47 -14.00 -30.72 -17.68
CA VAL A 47 -13.51 -30.67 -19.08
C VAL A 47 -14.57 -30.14 -20.06
N SER A 48 -15.83 -29.99 -19.65
CA SER A 48 -16.91 -29.48 -20.52
C SER A 48 -17.09 -27.95 -20.49
N MET A 49 -16.35 -27.22 -19.65
CA MET A 49 -16.30 -25.74 -19.63
C MET A 49 -15.02 -25.19 -20.29
N ALA A 50 -14.36 -26.00 -21.11
CA ALA A 50 -13.13 -25.65 -21.80
C ALA A 50 -13.37 -25.16 -23.24
N GLU A 51 -14.12 -24.08 -23.42
CA GLU A 51 -14.05 -23.28 -24.67
C GLU A 51 -13.27 -21.96 -24.49
N THR A 52 -12.33 -21.94 -23.55
CA THR A 52 -11.15 -21.09 -23.64
C THR A 52 -9.98 -21.86 -23.04
N SER A 53 -9.52 -22.90 -23.76
CA SER A 53 -8.25 -23.54 -23.47
C SER A 53 -7.15 -22.50 -23.73
N LEU A 54 -6.79 -21.71 -22.72
CA LEU A 54 -5.59 -20.88 -22.77
C LEU A 54 -4.42 -21.79 -23.13
N SER A 55 -3.68 -21.40 -24.16
CA SER A 55 -2.46 -22.10 -24.53
C SER A 55 -1.47 -22.07 -23.34
N PRO A 56 -0.57 -23.07 -23.22
CA PRO A 56 0.41 -23.08 -22.14
C PRO A 56 1.19 -21.76 -21.99
N GLY A 57 1.49 -21.08 -23.10
CA GLY A 57 2.14 -19.77 -23.09
C GLY A 57 1.27 -18.64 -22.54
N GLU A 58 -0.04 -18.63 -22.82
CA GLU A 58 -0.97 -17.64 -22.24
C GLU A 58 -1.15 -17.87 -20.73
N MET A 59 -1.15 -19.14 -20.29
CA MET A 59 -1.19 -19.48 -18.86
C MET A 59 0.07 -19.01 -18.13
N GLU A 60 1.25 -19.14 -18.72
CA GLU A 60 2.50 -18.63 -18.16
C GLU A 60 2.48 -17.09 -18.02
N VAL A 61 1.97 -16.39 -19.04
CA VAL A 61 1.84 -14.91 -19.00
C VAL A 61 0.88 -14.48 -17.89
N GLU A 62 -0.27 -15.12 -17.75
CA GLU A 62 -1.23 -14.81 -16.69
C GLU A 62 -0.68 -15.15 -15.29
N MET A 63 0.08 -16.23 -15.14
CA MET A 63 0.76 -16.55 -13.89
C MET A 63 1.77 -15.47 -13.49
N MET A 64 2.56 -14.96 -14.44
CA MET A 64 3.49 -13.85 -14.20
C MET A 64 2.75 -12.55 -13.82
N ARG A 65 1.59 -12.29 -14.44
CA ARG A 65 0.73 -11.16 -14.09
C ARG A 65 0.20 -11.27 -12.66
N ILE A 66 -0.28 -12.45 -12.27
CA ILE A 66 -0.78 -12.73 -10.91
C ILE A 66 0.34 -12.56 -9.88
N GLN A 67 1.54 -13.06 -10.17
CA GLN A 67 2.68 -12.95 -9.28
C GLN A 67 3.06 -11.47 -9.04
N ARG A 68 3.13 -10.68 -10.11
CA ARG A 68 3.38 -9.23 -10.01
C ARG A 68 2.30 -8.52 -9.19
N LEU A 69 1.03 -8.86 -9.41
CA LEU A 69 -0.06 -8.27 -8.64
C LEU A 69 0.03 -8.62 -7.16
N ARG A 70 0.41 -9.86 -6.83
CA ARG A 70 0.63 -10.31 -5.46
C ARG A 70 1.72 -9.49 -4.78
N GLU A 71 2.84 -9.25 -5.45
CA GLU A 71 3.95 -8.45 -4.91
C GLU A 71 3.50 -7.02 -4.58
N VAL A 72 2.79 -6.37 -5.51
CA VAL A 72 2.22 -5.02 -5.28
C VAL A 72 1.29 -4.99 -4.07
N LEU A 73 0.42 -6.00 -3.93
CA LEU A 73 -0.51 -6.07 -2.81
C LEU A 73 0.20 -6.28 -1.46
N VAL A 74 1.25 -7.10 -1.41
CA VAL A 74 2.04 -7.35 -0.19
C VAL A 74 2.79 -6.09 0.26
N ARG A 75 3.36 -5.33 -0.68
CA ARG A 75 4.00 -4.04 -0.36
C ARG A 75 2.99 -3.04 0.18
N ARG A 76 1.83 -2.93 -0.48
CA ARG A 76 0.74 -2.05 -0.02
C ARG A 76 0.21 -2.44 1.35
N GLU A 77 0.11 -3.75 1.66
CA GLU A 77 -0.25 -4.23 2.99
C GLU A 77 0.78 -3.79 4.04
N SER A 78 2.07 -3.87 3.72
CA SER A 78 3.14 -3.46 4.62
C SER A 78 3.10 -1.95 4.89
N GLU A 79 2.94 -1.12 3.86
CA GLU A 79 2.71 0.33 4.02
C GLU A 79 1.51 0.63 4.94
N LEU A 80 0.40 -0.09 4.76
CA LEU A 80 -0.80 0.08 5.57
C LEU A 80 -0.56 -0.29 7.04
N ARG A 81 0.30 -1.28 7.32
CA ARG A 81 0.69 -1.62 8.69
C ARG A 81 1.50 -0.50 9.35
N PHE A 82 2.49 0.06 8.65
CA PHE A 82 3.24 1.21 9.15
C PHE A 82 2.32 2.41 9.45
N MET A 83 1.39 2.73 8.55
CA MET A 83 0.42 3.81 8.78
C MET A 83 -0.51 3.53 9.97
N MET A 84 -0.97 2.29 10.13
CA MET A 84 -1.81 1.91 11.26
C MET A 84 -1.07 2.06 12.60
N ASP A 85 0.20 1.67 12.66
CA ASP A 85 1.02 1.81 13.85
C ASP A 85 1.31 3.27 14.18
N ASP A 86 1.59 4.13 13.18
CA ASP A 86 1.74 5.58 13.39
C ASP A 86 0.44 6.21 13.91
N ILE A 87 -0.72 5.83 13.37
CA ILE A 87 -2.03 6.29 13.86
C ILE A 87 -2.23 5.93 15.34
N HIS A 88 -1.86 4.72 15.75
CA HIS A 88 -1.96 4.31 17.15
C HIS A 88 -1.02 5.13 18.05
N LEU A 89 0.23 5.33 17.64
CA LEU A 89 1.19 6.16 18.37
C LEU A 89 0.70 7.61 18.49
N CYS A 90 0.20 8.18 17.40
CA CYS A 90 -0.36 9.54 17.37
C CYS A 90 -1.55 9.68 18.31
N LYS A 91 -2.44 8.68 18.36
CA LYS A 91 -3.59 8.67 19.28
C LYS A 91 -3.15 8.66 20.74
N ASP A 92 -2.19 7.80 21.09
CA ASP A 92 -1.69 7.70 22.46
C ASP A 92 -0.95 8.98 22.89
N ILE A 93 -0.10 9.53 22.01
CA ILE A 93 0.55 10.83 22.22
C ILE A 93 -0.49 11.92 22.41
N MET A 94 -1.54 11.94 21.58
CA MET A 94 -2.58 12.96 21.66
C MET A 94 -3.28 12.89 23.01
N ASN A 95 -3.71 11.70 23.45
CA ASN A 95 -4.36 11.48 24.75
C ASN A 95 -3.50 11.97 25.92
N LEU A 96 -2.21 11.58 25.94
CA LEU A 96 -1.27 12.02 26.98
C LEU A 96 -1.07 13.55 26.94
N LYS A 97 -0.98 14.15 25.75
CA LYS A 97 -0.92 15.61 25.60
C LYS A 97 -2.20 16.28 26.11
N GLN A 98 -3.38 15.68 25.95
CA GLN A 98 -4.62 16.23 26.51
C GLN A 98 -4.60 16.20 28.04
N GLU A 99 -4.16 15.11 28.65
CA GLU A 99 -3.97 15.02 30.11
C GLU A 99 -2.97 16.06 30.61
N LEU A 100 -1.82 16.19 29.94
CA LEU A 100 -0.76 17.13 30.30
C LEU A 100 -1.28 18.58 30.27
N ARG A 101 -2.04 18.97 29.24
CA ARG A 101 -2.64 20.30 29.13
C ARG A 101 -3.54 20.65 30.32
N LYS A 102 -4.28 19.67 30.88
CA LYS A 102 -5.12 19.90 32.06
C LYS A 102 -4.29 20.26 33.29
N ILE A 103 -3.11 19.66 33.44
CA ILE A 103 -2.21 19.94 34.57
C ILE A 103 -1.47 21.27 34.36
N VAL A 104 -0.97 21.51 33.15
CA VAL A 104 -0.26 22.75 32.79
C VAL A 104 -1.17 23.99 32.89
N ALA A 105 -2.49 23.83 32.70
CA ALA A 105 -3.46 24.90 32.87
C ALA A 105 -3.65 25.35 34.34
N VAL A 106 -3.23 24.53 35.32
CA VAL A 106 -3.30 24.90 36.75
C VAL A 106 -2.18 25.92 37.05
N PRO A 107 -2.49 27.08 37.65
CA PRO A 107 -1.47 28.06 38.03
C PRO A 107 -0.40 27.45 38.95
N GLU A 108 0.86 27.86 38.77
CA GLU A 108 2.00 27.25 39.49
C GLU A 108 1.87 27.34 41.02
N LYS A 109 1.23 28.40 41.53
CA LYS A 109 0.96 28.62 42.96
C LYS A 109 -0.02 27.59 43.55
N GLU A 110 -0.86 27.01 42.71
CA GLU A 110 -1.92 26.06 43.08
C GLU A 110 -1.52 24.61 42.75
N LYS A 111 -0.39 24.40 42.06
CA LYS A 111 0.11 23.06 41.75
C LYS A 111 0.64 22.36 43.00
N THR A 112 -0.10 21.32 43.41
CA THR A 112 0.36 20.33 44.38
C THR A 112 1.58 19.53 43.89
N LYS A 113 2.32 18.91 44.81
CA LYS A 113 3.44 18.00 44.46
C LYS A 113 3.00 16.87 43.52
N LYS A 114 1.77 16.36 43.69
CA LYS A 114 1.20 15.31 42.85
C LYS A 114 0.98 15.78 41.40
N HIS A 115 0.60 17.06 41.21
CA HIS A 115 0.50 17.63 39.87
C HIS A 115 1.86 17.66 39.17
N LYS A 116 2.91 18.11 39.85
CA LYS A 116 4.27 18.18 39.29
C LYS A 116 4.83 16.79 38.95
N GLN A 117 4.67 15.81 39.84
CA GLN A 117 5.06 14.43 39.58
C GLN A 117 4.34 13.85 38.36
N ARG A 118 3.02 14.06 38.26
CA ARG A 118 2.24 13.57 37.12
C ARG A 118 2.60 14.29 35.81
N GLU A 119 2.92 15.57 35.88
CA GLU A 119 3.42 16.35 34.74
C GLU A 119 4.71 15.75 34.18
N GLU A 120 5.69 15.47 35.03
CA GLU A 120 6.96 14.81 34.66
C GLU A 120 6.74 13.41 34.08
N GLU A 121 5.87 12.60 34.71
CA GLU A 121 5.51 11.27 34.19
C GLU A 121 4.91 11.33 32.78
N LEU A 122 4.00 12.26 32.53
CA LEU A 122 3.34 12.42 31.23
C LEU A 122 4.33 12.88 30.17
N ILE A 123 5.21 13.83 30.49
CA ILE A 123 6.27 14.28 29.59
C ILE A 123 7.19 13.12 29.22
N LEU A 124 7.61 12.31 30.18
CA LEU A 124 8.48 11.16 29.93
C LEU A 124 7.79 10.10 29.04
N LYS A 125 6.50 9.83 29.26
CA LYS A 125 5.73 8.90 28.41
C LYS A 125 5.57 9.42 26.99
N ILE A 126 5.25 10.72 26.82
CA ILE A 126 5.15 11.35 25.50
C ILE A 126 6.48 11.24 24.77
N HIS A 127 7.60 11.56 25.44
CA HIS A 127 8.93 11.47 24.85
C HIS A 127 9.23 10.04 24.34
N LYS A 128 8.96 9.02 25.15
CA LYS A 128 9.14 7.61 24.74
C LYS A 128 8.31 7.22 23.52
N LEU A 129 7.07 7.68 23.42
CA LEU A 129 6.22 7.41 22.26
C LEU A 129 6.70 8.15 21.00
N VAL A 130 7.20 9.39 21.15
CA VAL A 130 7.82 10.13 20.05
C VAL A 130 9.06 9.39 19.55
N GLN A 131 9.94 8.93 20.46
CA GLN A 131 11.09 8.11 20.06
C GLN A 131 10.67 6.84 19.34
N LYS A 132 9.64 6.13 19.82
CA LYS A 132 9.12 4.94 19.14
C LYS A 132 8.60 5.25 17.74
N ARG A 133 7.97 6.41 17.55
CA ARG A 133 7.51 6.86 16.23
C ARG A 133 8.69 7.21 15.33
N ASP A 134 9.75 7.82 15.87
CA ASP A 134 10.94 8.13 15.08
C ASP A 134 11.60 6.83 14.57
N PHE A 135 11.70 5.78 15.39
CA PHE A 135 12.13 4.45 14.93
C PHE A 135 11.21 3.84 13.87
N LEU A 136 9.88 4.02 13.99
CA LEU A 136 8.93 3.53 12.98
C LEU A 136 9.17 4.17 11.60
N VAL A 137 9.55 5.45 11.58
CA VAL A 137 9.91 6.16 10.34
C VAL A 137 11.20 5.61 9.75
N ASP A 138 12.21 5.37 10.58
CA ASP A 138 13.48 4.78 10.14
C ASP A 138 13.27 3.38 9.55
N ASP A 139 12.48 2.53 10.22
CA ASP A 139 12.14 1.18 9.75
C ASP A 139 11.38 1.22 8.41
N ALA A 140 10.42 2.15 8.25
CA ALA A 140 9.68 2.32 7.01
C ALA A 140 10.57 2.79 5.86
N GLU A 141 11.56 3.64 6.12
CA GLU A 141 12.51 4.08 5.09
C GLU A 141 13.45 2.96 4.67
N VAL A 142 13.91 2.12 5.61
CA VAL A 142 14.69 0.92 5.30
C VAL A 142 13.90 -0.04 4.40
N GLU A 143 12.61 -0.25 4.71
CA GLU A 143 11.71 -1.06 3.90
C GLU A 143 11.61 -0.53 2.46
N ARG A 144 11.36 0.77 2.32
CA ARG A 144 11.24 1.45 1.02
C ARG A 144 12.52 1.34 0.19
N LEU A 145 13.68 1.51 0.81
CA LEU A 145 14.97 1.36 0.13
C LEU A 145 15.20 -0.07 -0.36
N ARG A 146 14.80 -1.08 0.41
CA ARG A 146 14.91 -2.47 0.00
C ARG A 146 14.02 -2.76 -1.22
N GLU A 147 12.76 -2.34 -1.19
CA GLU A 147 11.83 -2.53 -2.32
C GLU A 147 12.35 -1.87 -3.60
N GLN A 148 12.98 -0.69 -3.48
CA GLN A 148 13.58 0.01 -4.62
C GLN A 148 14.77 -0.77 -5.22
N GLU A 149 15.60 -1.42 -4.39
CA GLU A 149 16.71 -2.23 -4.89
C GLU A 149 16.19 -3.54 -5.52
N GLU A 150 15.17 -4.19 -4.94
CA GLU A 150 14.52 -5.36 -5.55
C GLU A 150 13.97 -5.05 -6.95
N ASP A 151 13.32 -3.90 -7.11
CA ASP A 151 12.77 -3.47 -8.40
C ASP A 151 13.89 -3.15 -9.42
N LYS A 152 15.02 -2.59 -8.96
CA LYS A 152 16.19 -2.34 -9.79
C LYS A 152 16.86 -3.62 -10.25
N GLU A 153 17.08 -4.58 -9.34
CA GLU A 153 17.63 -5.90 -9.70
C GLU A 153 16.73 -6.62 -10.72
N MET A 154 15.40 -6.52 -10.57
CA MET A 154 14.45 -7.09 -11.53
C MET A 154 14.55 -6.42 -12.90
N ALA A 155 14.64 -5.08 -12.95
CA ALA A 155 14.78 -4.33 -14.20
C ALA A 155 16.11 -4.66 -14.90
N ASP A 156 17.21 -4.71 -14.15
CA ASP A 156 18.54 -5.04 -14.65
C ASP A 156 18.60 -6.47 -15.19
N PHE A 157 17.97 -7.43 -14.49
CA PHE A 157 17.85 -8.82 -14.94
C PHE A 157 17.10 -8.92 -16.28
N LEU A 158 15.95 -8.25 -16.39
CA LEU A 158 15.17 -8.23 -17.62
C LEU A 158 15.95 -7.59 -18.76
N HIS A 159 16.61 -6.46 -18.51
CA HIS A 159 17.45 -5.81 -19.49
C HIS A 159 18.57 -6.73 -19.99
N LEU A 160 19.33 -7.36 -19.08
CA LEU A 160 20.42 -8.27 -19.44
C LEU A 160 19.94 -9.50 -20.23
N LYS A 161 18.76 -10.03 -19.92
CA LYS A 161 18.18 -11.21 -20.59
C LYS A 161 17.53 -10.89 -21.93
N LEU A 162 17.08 -9.65 -22.14
CA LEU A 162 16.41 -9.19 -23.37
C LEU A 162 17.36 -8.49 -24.36
N MET A 163 18.50 -7.96 -23.92
CA MET A 163 19.52 -7.37 -24.80
C MET A 163 20.01 -8.28 -25.95
N PRO A 164 20.12 -9.62 -25.79
CA PRO A 164 20.43 -10.51 -26.91
C PRO A 164 19.32 -10.57 -28.00
N LEU A 165 18.06 -10.30 -27.66
CA LEU A 165 16.92 -10.39 -28.59
C LEU A 165 16.76 -9.13 -29.47
N GLU A 166 17.06 -7.95 -28.93
CA GLU A 166 16.99 -6.68 -29.68
C GLU A 166 18.08 -6.55 -30.77
N LYS A 167 19.23 -7.19 -30.56
CA LYS A 167 20.31 -7.23 -31.56
C LYS A 167 19.96 -8.12 -32.76
N MET A 168 19.13 -9.15 -32.56
CA MET A 168 18.65 -10.04 -33.62
C MET A 168 17.56 -9.40 -34.48
N THR A 169 16.66 -8.60 -33.88
CA THR A 169 15.56 -7.93 -34.62
C THR A 169 16.05 -6.74 -35.44
N LYS A 170 17.00 -5.94 -34.94
CA LYS A 170 17.57 -4.79 -35.68
C LYS A 170 18.35 -5.17 -36.95
N VAL A 171 18.90 -6.39 -37.04
CA VAL A 171 19.56 -6.86 -38.28
C VAL A 171 18.52 -7.11 -39.40
N THR A 172 17.27 -7.41 -39.04
CA THR A 172 16.21 -7.78 -40.01
C THR A 172 15.43 -6.55 -40.52
N GLU A 173 15.47 -5.41 -39.82
CA GLU A 173 14.68 -4.21 -40.15
C GLU A 173 15.43 -3.13 -40.96
N SER A 174 16.71 -3.35 -41.32
CA SER A 174 17.49 -2.40 -42.13
C SER A 174 17.05 -2.26 -43.61
N GLY A 175 15.83 -2.70 -43.97
CA GLY A 175 15.40 -2.88 -45.35
C GLY A 175 13.97 -2.44 -45.73
N ARG A 176 13.33 -1.45 -45.07
CA ARG A 176 12.07 -0.88 -45.61
C ARG A 176 11.88 0.63 -45.31
N PRO A 177 11.39 1.45 -46.27
CA PRO A 177 11.32 2.91 -46.11
C PRO A 177 10.19 3.37 -45.19
N GLN A 178 10.47 4.47 -44.47
CA GLN A 178 9.62 5.14 -43.48
C GLN A 178 8.29 5.65 -44.07
N GLN A 179 7.17 5.30 -43.43
CA GLN A 179 5.92 6.05 -43.48
C GLN A 179 5.69 6.72 -42.12
N LEU A 180 5.39 8.02 -42.15
CA LEU A 180 5.09 8.89 -41.01
C LEU A 180 3.82 8.41 -40.29
N ASP A 181 3.93 8.15 -38.98
CA ASP A 181 2.88 7.55 -38.14
C ASP A 181 2.06 8.60 -37.37
N HIS A 182 0.75 8.32 -37.26
CA HIS A 182 -0.32 9.13 -36.68
C HIS A 182 -0.31 9.18 -35.13
N SER A 183 0.72 8.65 -34.47
CA SER A 183 0.80 8.48 -33.02
C SER A 183 1.13 9.75 -32.22
N ASP A 184 1.64 10.79 -32.87
CA ASP A 184 2.02 12.04 -32.21
C ASP A 184 0.81 12.89 -31.74
N VAL A 185 -0.34 12.76 -32.40
CA VAL A 185 -1.56 13.53 -32.05
C VAL A 185 -2.16 13.04 -30.73
N SER A 186 -2.17 11.73 -30.50
CA SER A 186 -2.72 11.13 -29.28
C SER A 186 -1.86 11.42 -28.04
N ARG A 187 -0.54 11.52 -28.21
CA ARG A 187 0.40 11.82 -27.12
C ARG A 187 0.35 13.29 -26.68
N ALA A 188 0.08 14.19 -27.63
CA ALA A 188 -0.11 15.62 -27.36
C ALA A 188 -1.43 15.90 -26.61
N LEU A 189 -2.52 15.24 -27.00
CA LEU A 189 -3.82 15.42 -26.33
C LEU A 189 -3.85 14.82 -24.91
N PHE A 190 -3.12 13.73 -24.66
CA PHE A 190 -3.07 13.12 -23.33
C PHE A 190 -2.26 13.96 -22.33
N THR A 191 -1.14 14.53 -22.76
CA THR A 191 -0.30 15.38 -21.90
C THR A 191 -0.98 16.70 -21.53
N GLN A 192 -1.80 17.26 -22.43
CA GLN A 192 -2.56 18.48 -22.14
C GLN A 192 -3.67 18.25 -21.09
N ASN A 193 -4.33 17.08 -21.11
CA ASN A 193 -5.42 16.76 -20.18
C ASN A 193 -4.92 16.47 -18.74
N VAL A 194 -3.73 15.88 -18.60
CA VAL A 194 -3.13 15.62 -17.28
C VAL A 194 -2.69 16.93 -16.60
N ASN A 195 -2.14 17.87 -17.37
CA ASN A 195 -1.71 19.17 -16.84
C ASN A 195 -2.89 20.06 -16.42
N ASP A 196 -4.01 20.05 -17.17
CA ASP A 196 -5.23 20.77 -16.80
C ASP A 196 -5.88 20.22 -15.51
N LYS A 197 -5.80 18.91 -15.29
CA LYS A 197 -6.32 18.27 -14.07
C LYS A 197 -5.45 18.59 -12.86
N ALA A 198 -4.13 18.61 -13.02
CA ALA A 198 -3.19 18.99 -11.96
C ALA A 198 -3.36 20.46 -11.56
N PHE A 199 -3.57 21.36 -12.53
CA PHE A 199 -3.78 22.79 -12.28
C PHE A 199 -5.09 23.06 -11.52
N LYS A 200 -6.18 22.34 -11.85
CA LYS A 200 -7.48 22.47 -11.14
C LYS A 200 -7.45 21.94 -9.70
N ILE A 201 -6.61 20.94 -9.42
CA ILE A 201 -6.45 20.41 -8.05
C ILE A 201 -5.62 21.39 -7.20
N ALA A 202 -4.61 22.04 -7.77
CA ALA A 202 -3.78 22.99 -7.06
C ALA A 202 -4.55 24.26 -6.62
N GLN A 203 -5.54 24.72 -7.39
CA GLN A 203 -6.35 25.90 -7.03
C GLN A 203 -7.40 25.64 -5.94
N HIS A 204 -7.67 24.39 -5.58
CA HIS A 204 -8.65 24.04 -4.55
C HIS A 204 -8.04 23.85 -3.15
N TRP A 205 -6.69 23.94 -3.05
CA TRP A 205 -5.90 23.74 -1.82
C TRP A 205 -5.04 24.96 -1.46
N THR A 206 -5.49 26.15 -1.89
CA THR A 206 -5.03 27.49 -1.46
C THR A 206 -6.25 28.30 -1.09
#